data_AF-A0A059WMN7-F1
#
_entry.id   AF-A0A059WMN7-F1
#
_cell.length_a   1.000
_cell.length_b   1.000
_cell.length_c   1.000
_cell.angle_alpha   90.00
_cell.angle_beta   90.00
_cell.angle_gamma   90.00
#
_symmetry.space_group_name_H-M   'P 1'
#
loop_
_entity.id
_entity.type
_entity.pdbx_description
1 polymer ?
#
loop_
_entity_poly.entity_id
_entity_poly.type
_entity_poly.pdbx_seq_one_letter_code
_entity_poly.pdbx_strand_id
1 'polypeptide(L)'
;MQRLKVFLMLMLLLTLPLTGYGSGHREAPITALDHAADITDVFAFRSYSGPTPKVTFIMCVDPYLEPANGPNWFPFDPDIGYEIKIDNNHDGKVDIRFFFRFTTEQRLANFYQVYSGVGTGATAPANSPPPIPPGTPVVPPRITSFNDAGLGMRQKYTVTMIKNGVTTQIKNADNSPFFAVPANAGPRTMDYEALFNAGTYSVSNEIRVFAGTVDDPFWGDMGAIFDTLNFRNGTGILSPAQDAANQN
;
A
#
# COMPACT_ATOMS: atom_id res chain seq x y z
N MET A 1 51.23 33.27 0.19
CA MET A 1 50.34 32.68 -0.84
C MET A 1 49.83 31.28 -0.49
N GLN A 2 50.66 30.36 0.01
CA GLN A 2 50.28 28.96 0.26
C GLN A 2 49.19 28.79 1.34
N ARG A 3 49.23 29.58 2.42
CA ARG A 3 48.20 29.56 3.48
C ARG A 3 46.82 30.07 3.04
N LEU A 4 46.78 31.03 2.10
CA LEU A 4 45.53 31.57 1.56
C LEU A 4 44.83 30.54 0.65
N LYS A 5 45.59 29.75 -0.11
CA LYS A 5 45.05 28.67 -0.95
C LYS A 5 44.42 27.55 -0.12
N VAL A 6 45.08 27.16 0.99
CA VAL A 6 44.54 26.16 1.92
C VAL A 6 43.25 26.64 2.57
N PHE A 7 43.19 27.92 2.96
CA PHE A 7 41.99 28.50 3.56
C PHE A 7 40.81 28.59 2.59
N LEU A 8 41.07 28.98 1.33
CA LEU A 8 40.04 29.00 0.29
C LEU A 8 39.52 27.58 -0.03
N MET A 9 40.40 26.59 -0.05
CA MET A 9 40.04 25.20 -0.33
C MET A 9 39.20 24.58 0.79
N LEU A 10 39.48 24.89 2.06
CA LEU A 10 38.64 24.48 3.19
C LEU A 10 37.26 25.15 3.17
N MET A 11 37.17 26.44 2.80
CA MET A 11 35.88 27.12 2.65
C MET A 11 35.03 26.51 1.53
N LEU A 12 35.65 26.12 0.41
CA LEU A 12 34.94 25.49 -0.71
C LEU A 12 34.38 24.10 -0.35
N LEU A 13 35.09 23.36 0.52
CA LEU A 13 34.65 22.06 1.05
C LEU A 13 33.47 22.17 2.04
N LEU A 14 33.33 23.30 2.74
CA LEU A 14 32.23 23.56 3.67
C LEU A 14 30.93 24.02 2.99
N THR A 15 31.00 24.46 1.73
CA THR A 15 29.82 24.91 0.96
C THR A 15 29.23 23.84 0.04
N LEU A 16 29.86 22.67 -0.06
CA LEU A 16 29.29 21.56 -0.80
C LEU A 16 28.15 20.97 0.04
N PRO A 17 26.89 21.03 -0.41
CA PRO A 17 25.84 20.30 0.27
C PRO A 17 26.23 18.82 0.18
N LEU A 18 26.49 18.21 1.33
CA LEU A 18 26.47 16.75 1.43
C LEU A 18 25.08 16.36 0.96
N THR A 19 25.00 15.69 -0.19
CA THR A 19 23.77 15.05 -0.66
C THR A 19 23.49 13.89 0.28
N GLY A 20 22.96 14.21 1.46
CA GLY A 20 22.30 13.25 2.33
C GLY A 20 20.92 13.01 1.74
N TYR A 21 20.64 11.78 1.36
CA TYR A 21 19.25 11.38 1.13
C TYR A 21 18.55 11.39 2.49
N GLY A 22 17.53 12.23 2.63
CA GLY A 22 16.70 12.24 3.84
C GLY A 22 16.01 10.89 4.04
N SER A 23 15.73 10.55 5.30
CA SER A 23 14.85 9.41 5.62
C SER A 23 13.49 9.64 4.96
N GLY A 24 12.92 8.61 4.33
CA GLY A 24 11.70 8.69 3.51
C GLY A 24 10.38 8.75 4.29
N HIS A 25 10.42 9.12 5.56
CA HIS A 25 9.23 9.26 6.40
C HIS A 25 8.65 10.69 6.28
N ARG A 26 7.50 10.98 6.91
CA ARG A 26 6.80 12.27 6.86
C ARG A 26 7.66 13.50 7.18
N GLU A 27 8.82 13.30 7.82
CA GLU A 27 9.79 14.34 8.17
C GLU A 27 10.66 14.81 7.00
N ALA A 28 10.67 14.11 5.85
CA ALA A 28 11.35 14.59 4.65
C ALA A 28 10.49 15.62 3.87
N PRO A 29 11.09 16.70 3.35
CA PRO A 29 10.32 17.79 2.71
C PRO A 29 9.42 17.38 1.55
N ILE A 30 9.79 16.34 0.79
CA ILE A 30 9.04 15.89 -0.38
C ILE A 30 7.92 14.92 -0.01
N THR A 31 8.15 13.97 0.90
CA THR A 31 7.16 13.00 1.37
C THR A 31 6.08 13.67 2.24
N ALA A 32 6.40 14.80 2.88
CA ALA A 32 5.40 15.65 3.54
C ALA A 32 4.36 16.24 2.57
N LEU A 33 4.71 16.41 1.29
CA LEU A 33 3.83 16.94 0.23
C LEU A 33 3.27 15.85 -0.68
N ASP A 34 4.00 14.75 -0.82
CA ASP A 34 3.64 13.55 -1.57
C ASP A 34 3.51 12.37 -0.60
N HIS A 35 2.36 12.30 0.06
CA HIS A 35 2.04 11.29 1.06
C HIS A 35 2.05 9.85 0.52
N ALA A 36 1.72 9.65 -0.77
CA ALA A 36 1.80 8.33 -1.40
C ALA A 36 3.25 7.82 -1.54
N ALA A 37 4.24 8.72 -1.43
CA ALA A 37 5.66 8.39 -1.38
C ALA A 37 6.21 8.18 0.04
N ASP A 38 5.42 8.49 1.08
CA ASP A 38 5.83 8.40 2.47
C ASP A 38 5.91 6.94 2.91
N ILE A 39 7.14 6.46 3.17
CA ILE A 39 7.36 5.11 3.69
C ILE A 39 7.23 5.19 5.20
N THR A 40 6.18 4.61 5.75
CA THR A 40 5.88 4.64 7.19
C THR A 40 6.79 3.67 7.94
N ASP A 41 6.82 2.41 7.52
CA ASP A 41 7.55 1.34 8.20
C ASP A 41 8.11 0.31 7.22
N VAL A 42 9.20 -0.34 7.63
CA VAL A 42 9.77 -1.50 6.93
C VAL A 42 9.99 -2.63 7.92
N PHE A 43 9.41 -3.80 7.63
CA PHE A 43 9.58 -5.01 8.43
C PHE A 43 10.38 -6.05 7.66
N ALA A 44 11.31 -6.72 8.34
CA ALA A 44 12.08 -7.84 7.79
C ALA A 44 12.21 -8.93 8.85
N PHE A 45 11.65 -10.12 8.59
CA PHE A 45 11.68 -11.22 9.54
C PHE A 45 11.69 -12.57 8.84
N ARG A 46 12.20 -13.60 9.52
CA ARG A 46 12.12 -14.98 9.02
C ARG A 46 10.67 -15.44 9.05
N SER A 47 10.16 -15.93 7.93
CA SER A 47 8.80 -16.45 7.84
C SER A 47 8.64 -17.67 8.75
N TYR A 48 7.50 -17.75 9.45
CA TYR A 48 7.23 -18.78 10.46
C TYR A 48 6.69 -20.11 9.89
N SER A 49 6.55 -20.24 8.56
CA SER A 49 5.89 -21.38 7.92
C SER A 49 6.78 -22.08 6.88
N GLY A 50 6.62 -23.40 6.80
CA GLY A 50 7.25 -24.26 5.79
C GLY A 50 8.62 -24.85 6.18
N PRO A 51 9.06 -25.92 5.47
CA PRO A 51 10.33 -26.59 5.74
C PRO A 51 11.55 -25.78 5.27
N THR A 52 11.37 -24.95 4.24
CA THR A 52 12.42 -24.08 3.70
C THR A 52 12.36 -22.72 4.40
N PRO A 53 13.44 -22.26 5.06
CA PRO A 53 13.47 -20.92 5.65
C PRO A 53 13.28 -19.84 4.59
N LYS A 54 12.32 -18.94 4.82
CA LYS A 54 12.06 -17.77 3.98
C LYS A 54 12.21 -16.49 4.79
N VAL A 55 12.36 -15.37 4.11
CA VAL A 55 12.34 -14.03 4.71
C VAL A 55 11.13 -13.29 4.15
N THR A 56 10.35 -12.70 5.04
CA THR A 56 9.27 -11.77 4.71
C THR A 56 9.83 -10.36 4.79
N PHE A 57 9.61 -9.59 3.73
CA PHE A 57 9.82 -8.14 3.72
C PHE A 57 8.48 -7.45 3.52
N ILE A 58 8.21 -6.41 4.30
CA ILE A 58 7.02 -5.58 4.21
C ILE A 58 7.48 -4.12 4.18
N MET A 59 6.90 -3.33 3.29
CA MET A 59 7.04 -1.89 3.24
C MET A 59 5.64 -1.30 3.34
N CYS A 60 5.41 -0.51 4.38
CA CYS A 60 4.18 0.25 4.55
C CYS A 60 4.40 1.67 3.98
N VAL A 61 3.38 2.20 3.31
CA VAL A 61 3.40 3.53 2.70
C VAL A 61 2.05 4.19 2.85
N ASP A 62 2.03 5.52 2.77
CA ASP A 62 0.84 6.37 2.90
C ASP A 62 0.13 6.16 4.26
N PRO A 63 0.45 6.95 5.30
CA PRO A 63 -0.07 6.75 6.64
C PRO A 63 -1.54 7.22 6.79
N TYR A 64 -2.23 6.72 7.82
CA TYR A 64 -3.58 7.16 8.26
C TYR A 64 -4.70 6.96 7.24
N LEU A 65 -4.72 5.81 6.58
CA LEU A 65 -5.74 5.45 5.60
C LEU A 65 -7.02 4.93 6.28
N GLU A 66 -7.90 5.84 6.70
CA GLU A 66 -9.19 5.49 7.30
C GLU A 66 -10.08 4.71 6.31
N PRO A 67 -10.42 3.43 6.56
CA PRO A 67 -11.21 2.61 5.64
C PRO A 67 -12.59 3.21 5.29
N ALA A 68 -13.19 4.00 6.19
CA ALA A 68 -14.47 4.67 5.97
C ALA A 68 -14.39 5.98 5.14
N ASN A 69 -13.19 6.40 4.70
CA ASN A 69 -12.98 7.67 4.01
C ASN A 69 -13.31 7.64 2.50
N GLY A 70 -14.46 7.06 2.14
CA GLY A 70 -14.99 7.11 0.76
C GLY A 70 -15.48 8.52 0.36
N PRO A 71 -15.84 8.77 -0.91
CA PRO A 71 -16.07 7.82 -2.01
C PRO A 71 -14.85 7.54 -2.90
N ASN A 72 -13.72 8.20 -2.61
CA ASN A 72 -12.42 7.97 -3.22
C ASN A 72 -11.51 7.39 -2.14
N TRP A 73 -10.83 6.29 -2.42
CA TRP A 73 -9.93 5.64 -1.46
C TRP A 73 -8.47 5.94 -1.83
N PHE A 74 -7.55 5.17 -1.25
CA PHE A 74 -6.12 5.38 -1.27
C PHE A 74 -5.43 4.40 -2.25
N PRO A 75 -5.42 4.66 -3.58
CA PRO A 75 -4.59 3.91 -4.50
C PRO A 75 -3.11 4.24 -4.31
N PHE A 76 -2.24 3.30 -4.66
CA PHE A 76 -0.83 3.63 -4.89
C PHE A 76 -0.72 4.64 -6.04
N ASP A 77 0.20 5.59 -5.95
CA ASP A 77 0.41 6.54 -7.05
C ASP A 77 1.12 5.83 -8.22
N PRO A 78 0.57 5.89 -9.46
CA PRO A 78 1.18 5.25 -10.63
C PRO A 78 2.52 5.88 -11.05
N ASP A 79 2.79 7.14 -10.68
CA ASP A 79 4.02 7.85 -11.02
C ASP A 79 5.17 7.49 -10.05
N ILE A 80 4.84 6.97 -8.86
CA ILE A 80 5.81 6.52 -7.86
C ILE A 80 6.34 5.12 -8.18
N GLY A 81 7.63 4.90 -7.87
CA GLY A 81 8.26 3.60 -7.89
C GLY A 81 8.63 3.16 -6.48
N TYR A 82 8.12 2.01 -6.05
CA TYR A 82 8.36 1.48 -4.70
C TYR A 82 9.44 0.39 -4.76
N GLU A 83 10.51 0.53 -3.96
CA GLU A 83 11.68 -0.35 -4.01
C GLU A 83 12.06 -0.88 -2.63
N ILE A 84 12.10 -2.20 -2.48
CA ILE A 84 12.81 -2.85 -1.38
C ILE A 84 14.23 -3.19 -1.85
N LYS A 85 15.23 -2.60 -1.20
CA LYS A 85 16.66 -2.78 -1.49
C LYS A 85 17.29 -3.63 -0.40
N ILE A 86 18.03 -4.66 -0.81
CA ILE A 86 18.64 -5.63 0.09
C ILE A 86 20.14 -5.66 -0.19
N ASP A 87 20.93 -5.34 0.84
CA ASP A 87 22.33 -5.73 0.98
C ASP A 87 22.34 -7.04 1.78
N ASN A 88 22.86 -8.12 1.20
CA ASN A 88 22.97 -9.41 1.86
C ASN A 88 24.42 -9.89 2.02
N ASN A 89 25.39 -8.99 1.81
CA ASN A 89 26.82 -9.28 1.94
C ASN A 89 27.56 -8.31 2.90
N HIS A 90 26.88 -7.25 3.37
CA HIS A 90 27.34 -6.23 4.31
C HIS A 90 28.34 -5.21 3.74
N ASP A 91 28.36 -4.98 2.43
CA ASP A 91 29.22 -3.96 1.81
C ASP A 91 28.54 -2.58 1.65
N GLY A 92 27.28 -2.45 2.09
CA GLY A 92 26.49 -1.24 1.99
C GLY A 92 25.98 -0.95 0.58
N LYS A 93 26.06 -1.92 -0.35
CA LYS A 93 25.54 -1.81 -1.70
C LYS A 93 24.40 -2.80 -1.90
N VAL A 94 23.55 -2.45 -2.86
CA VAL A 94 22.34 -3.23 -3.12
C VAL A 94 22.68 -4.46 -3.96
N ASP A 95 22.48 -5.64 -3.40
CA ASP A 95 22.62 -6.94 -4.09
C ASP A 95 21.32 -7.35 -4.80
N ILE A 96 20.19 -7.08 -4.15
CA ILE A 96 18.85 -7.46 -4.63
C ILE A 96 17.90 -6.26 -4.52
N ARG A 97 17.14 -6.00 -5.58
CA ARG A 97 16.03 -5.04 -5.58
C ARG A 97 14.73 -5.74 -5.94
N PHE A 98 13.67 -5.44 -5.21
CA PHE A 98 12.30 -5.70 -5.63
C PHE A 98 11.63 -4.37 -5.96
N PHE A 99 11.27 -4.18 -7.22
CA PHE A 99 10.65 -2.95 -7.72
C PHE A 99 9.19 -3.17 -8.06
N PHE A 100 8.31 -2.36 -7.49
CA PHE A 100 6.87 -2.38 -7.68
C PHE A 100 6.45 -1.16 -8.50
N ARG A 101 5.61 -1.42 -9.51
CA ARG A 101 4.99 -0.37 -10.35
C ARG A 101 3.51 -0.63 -10.47
N PHE A 102 2.71 0.42 -10.26
CA PHE A 102 1.27 0.35 -10.27
C PHE A 102 0.69 0.99 -11.53
N THR A 103 -0.50 0.54 -11.92
CA THR A 103 -1.28 1.14 -13.00
C THR A 103 -2.73 1.14 -12.61
N THR A 104 -3.33 2.33 -12.59
CA THR A 104 -4.73 2.54 -12.23
C THR A 104 -5.63 2.37 -13.45
N GLU A 105 -6.66 1.53 -13.30
CA GLU A 105 -7.71 1.30 -14.29
C GLU A 105 -9.03 1.86 -13.74
N GLN A 106 -9.52 2.93 -14.36
CA GLN A 106 -10.87 3.45 -14.13
C GLN A 106 -11.85 2.68 -15.01
N ARG A 107 -12.79 1.95 -14.39
CA ARG A 107 -13.73 1.02 -15.05
C ARG A 107 -15.14 1.59 -15.17
N LEU A 108 -15.48 2.58 -14.35
CA LEU A 108 -16.79 3.24 -14.35
C LEU A 108 -16.63 4.76 -14.54
N ALA A 109 -16.32 5.20 -15.77
CA ALA A 109 -15.99 6.60 -16.08
C ALA A 109 -17.10 7.63 -15.72
N ASN A 110 -18.35 7.19 -15.57
CA ASN A 110 -19.50 8.04 -15.24
C ASN A 110 -20.02 7.79 -13.81
N PHE A 111 -19.26 7.10 -12.97
CA PHE A 111 -19.61 6.83 -11.59
C PHE A 111 -18.58 7.49 -10.67
N TYR A 112 -19.05 8.34 -9.76
CA TYR A 112 -18.20 9.19 -8.93
C TYR A 112 -17.59 8.47 -7.72
N GLN A 113 -17.96 7.20 -7.47
CA GLN A 113 -17.40 6.40 -6.39
C GLN A 113 -16.53 5.29 -6.98
N VAL A 114 -15.43 4.95 -6.32
CA VAL A 114 -14.55 3.88 -6.83
C VAL A 114 -15.07 2.47 -6.52
N TYR A 115 -15.94 2.31 -5.52
CA TYR A 115 -16.55 1.02 -5.14
C TYR A 115 -18.06 1.13 -5.00
N SER A 116 -18.79 0.12 -5.48
CA SER A 116 -20.23 -0.01 -5.25
C SER A 116 -20.62 -1.48 -5.29
N GLY A 117 -21.49 -1.91 -4.39
CA GLY A 117 -21.93 -3.30 -4.35
C GLY A 117 -22.93 -3.51 -3.24
N VAL A 118 -23.89 -4.41 -3.45
CA VAL A 118 -24.80 -4.86 -2.39
C VAL A 118 -25.34 -6.23 -2.73
N GLY A 119 -25.27 -7.21 -1.81
CA GLY A 119 -25.89 -8.53 -1.97
C GLY A 119 -25.76 -9.09 -3.40
N THR A 120 -26.91 -9.35 -4.03
CA THR A 120 -27.05 -9.81 -5.43
C THR A 120 -27.26 -8.67 -6.44
N GLY A 121 -27.07 -7.41 -6.03
CA GLY A 121 -27.36 -6.19 -6.77
C GLY A 121 -28.66 -5.52 -6.30
N ALA A 122 -28.87 -4.29 -6.72
CA ALA A 122 -30.12 -3.57 -6.50
C ALA A 122 -30.62 -2.92 -7.79
N THR A 123 -31.95 -2.92 -7.94
CA THR A 123 -32.65 -2.32 -9.07
C THR A 123 -33.44 -1.10 -8.63
N ALA A 124 -33.72 -0.20 -9.57
CA ALA A 124 -34.56 0.96 -9.36
C ALA A 124 -35.94 0.55 -8.81
N PRO A 125 -36.47 1.23 -7.79
CA PRO A 125 -37.75 0.87 -7.17
C PRO A 125 -38.95 1.12 -8.09
N ALA A 126 -40.12 0.60 -7.73
CA ALA A 126 -41.36 0.74 -8.50
C ALA A 126 -41.75 2.20 -8.79
N ASN A 127 -41.37 3.14 -7.93
CA ASN A 127 -41.63 4.57 -8.06
C ASN A 127 -40.46 5.37 -8.65
N SER A 128 -39.50 4.71 -9.33
CA SER A 128 -38.36 5.40 -9.94
C SER A 128 -38.84 6.38 -11.01
N PRO A 129 -38.45 7.68 -10.93
CA PRO A 129 -38.87 8.67 -11.91
C PRO A 129 -38.06 8.54 -13.22
N PRO A 130 -38.59 9.01 -14.36
CA PRO A 130 -37.81 9.20 -15.57
C PRO A 130 -36.54 10.03 -15.29
N PRO A 131 -35.39 9.70 -15.92
CA PRO A 131 -35.25 8.78 -17.05
C PRO A 131 -34.97 7.32 -16.67
N ILE A 132 -35.02 6.92 -15.38
CA ILE A 132 -34.64 5.58 -14.94
C ILE A 132 -35.92 4.73 -14.76
N PRO A 133 -36.19 3.73 -15.63
CA PRO A 133 -37.34 2.85 -15.44
C PRO A 133 -37.22 2.01 -14.17
N PRO A 134 -38.34 1.71 -13.48
CA PRO A 134 -38.36 0.69 -12.43
C PRO A 134 -37.75 -0.63 -12.89
N GLY A 135 -37.00 -1.31 -12.01
CA GLY A 135 -36.31 -2.56 -12.31
C GLY A 135 -34.95 -2.39 -13.01
N THR A 136 -34.56 -1.18 -13.41
CA THR A 136 -33.23 -0.92 -13.98
C THR A 136 -32.13 -1.24 -12.95
N PRO A 137 -31.10 -2.04 -13.27
CA PRO A 137 -29.96 -2.25 -12.38
C PRO A 137 -29.27 -0.92 -12.07
N VAL A 138 -29.16 -0.58 -10.80
CA VAL A 138 -28.57 0.69 -10.33
C VAL A 138 -27.37 0.47 -9.41
N VAL A 139 -27.29 -0.69 -8.75
CA VAL A 139 -26.13 -1.09 -7.93
C VAL A 139 -25.74 -2.52 -8.33
N PRO A 140 -24.46 -2.78 -8.65
CA PRO A 140 -24.00 -4.12 -8.98
C PRO A 140 -24.01 -5.04 -7.73
N PRO A 141 -23.87 -6.37 -7.92
CA PRO A 141 -23.67 -7.30 -6.81
C PRO A 141 -22.48 -6.93 -5.93
N ARG A 142 -22.49 -7.45 -4.69
CA ARG A 142 -21.37 -7.34 -3.75
C ARG A 142 -20.07 -7.79 -4.42
N ILE A 143 -19.02 -7.02 -4.23
CA ILE A 143 -17.70 -7.29 -4.81
C ILE A 143 -17.07 -8.47 -4.06
N THR A 144 -16.75 -9.54 -4.77
CA THR A 144 -16.07 -10.74 -4.27
C THR A 144 -14.84 -11.10 -5.12
N SER A 145 -14.67 -10.46 -6.29
CA SER A 145 -13.53 -10.66 -7.18
C SER A 145 -13.03 -9.34 -7.77
N PHE A 146 -11.77 -9.34 -8.22
CA PHE A 146 -11.18 -8.19 -8.91
C PHE A 146 -11.84 -7.84 -10.25
N ASN A 147 -12.71 -8.71 -10.78
CA ASN A 147 -13.39 -8.47 -12.06
C ASN A 147 -14.82 -7.96 -11.90
N ASP A 148 -15.36 -7.89 -10.68
CA ASP A 148 -16.75 -7.51 -10.47
C ASP A 148 -17.01 -6.07 -10.90
N ALA A 149 -18.19 -5.83 -11.48
CA ALA A 149 -18.57 -4.51 -12.02
C ALA A 149 -18.60 -3.42 -10.93
N GLY A 150 -18.76 -3.81 -9.67
CA GLY A 150 -18.73 -2.92 -8.51
C GLY A 150 -17.38 -2.30 -8.19
N LEU A 151 -16.29 -2.88 -8.69
CA LEU A 151 -14.94 -2.37 -8.51
C LEU A 151 -14.64 -1.34 -9.62
N GLY A 152 -15.12 -0.12 -9.43
CA GLY A 152 -15.06 0.99 -10.38
C GLY A 152 -13.66 1.55 -10.62
N MET A 153 -12.77 1.43 -9.63
CA MET A 153 -11.32 1.61 -9.81
C MET A 153 -10.60 0.33 -9.40
N ARG A 154 -9.59 -0.08 -10.18
CA ARG A 154 -8.74 -1.23 -9.87
C ARG A 154 -7.30 -0.89 -10.18
N GLN A 155 -6.36 -1.38 -9.36
CA GLN A 155 -4.94 -1.24 -9.68
C GLN A 155 -4.31 -2.58 -10.02
N LYS A 156 -3.55 -2.59 -11.11
CA LYS A 156 -2.63 -3.67 -11.44
C LYS A 156 -1.25 -3.29 -10.96
N TYR A 157 -0.42 -4.27 -10.63
CA TYR A 157 0.97 -4.03 -10.36
C TYR A 157 1.89 -5.08 -10.98
N THR A 158 3.14 -4.67 -11.17
CA THR A 158 4.23 -5.55 -11.60
C THR A 158 5.30 -5.57 -10.53
N VAL A 159 5.99 -6.72 -10.41
CA VAL A 159 7.14 -6.87 -9.52
C VAL A 159 8.34 -7.29 -10.34
N THR A 160 9.42 -6.52 -10.25
CA THR A 160 10.68 -6.81 -10.94
C THR A 160 11.77 -7.06 -9.90
N MET A 161 12.36 -8.25 -9.94
CA MET A 161 13.54 -8.57 -9.15
C MET A 161 14.80 -8.24 -9.97
N ILE A 162 15.71 -7.45 -9.40
CA ILE A 162 17.04 -7.23 -9.96
C ILE A 162 18.04 -7.82 -8.97
N LYS A 163 18.76 -8.86 -9.37
CA LYS A 163 19.75 -9.54 -8.53
C LYS A 163 21.06 -9.67 -9.29
N ASN A 164 22.15 -9.11 -8.76
CA ASN A 164 23.48 -9.15 -9.38
C ASN A 164 23.46 -8.68 -10.85
N GLY A 165 22.69 -7.62 -11.15
CA GLY A 165 22.51 -7.08 -12.51
C GLY A 165 21.54 -7.85 -13.40
N VAL A 166 21.06 -9.04 -12.99
CA VAL A 166 20.06 -9.80 -13.74
C VAL A 166 18.67 -9.32 -13.38
N THR A 167 17.89 -8.94 -14.41
CA THR A 167 16.50 -8.50 -14.26
C THR A 167 15.55 -9.65 -14.55
N THR A 168 14.69 -9.98 -13.58
CA THR A 168 13.69 -11.04 -13.66
C THR A 168 12.33 -10.48 -13.26
N GLN A 169 11.36 -10.58 -14.16
CA GLN A 169 9.99 -10.20 -13.83
C GLN A 169 9.32 -11.33 -13.05
N ILE A 170 8.73 -11.00 -11.90
CA ILE A 170 7.95 -11.92 -11.09
C ILE A 170 6.51 -11.87 -11.61
N LYS A 171 5.95 -13.02 -12.01
CA LYS A 171 4.63 -13.14 -12.64
C LYS A 171 3.89 -14.39 -12.20
N ASN A 172 2.57 -14.38 -12.35
CA ASN A 172 1.77 -15.60 -12.37
C ASN A 172 2.20 -16.51 -13.55
N ALA A 173 2.05 -17.83 -13.37
CA ALA A 173 2.41 -18.82 -14.39
C ALA A 173 1.62 -18.66 -15.70
N ASP A 174 0.38 -18.16 -15.60
CA ASP A 174 -0.50 -17.86 -16.74
C ASP A 174 -0.33 -16.44 -17.30
N ASN A 175 0.64 -15.66 -16.79
CA ASN A 175 0.86 -14.25 -17.09
C ASN A 175 -0.32 -13.31 -16.76
N SER A 176 -1.29 -13.75 -15.96
CA SER A 176 -2.31 -12.84 -15.43
C SER A 176 -1.67 -11.73 -14.58
N PRO A 177 -2.22 -10.52 -14.58
CA PRO A 177 -1.68 -9.41 -13.80
C PRO A 177 -1.87 -9.67 -12.29
N PHE A 178 -1.01 -9.08 -11.47
CA PHE A 178 -1.31 -8.93 -10.06
C PHE A 178 -2.24 -7.74 -9.86
N PHE A 179 -3.23 -7.89 -8.99
CA PHE A 179 -4.13 -6.81 -8.58
C PHE A 179 -3.83 -6.39 -7.16
N ALA A 180 -3.74 -5.08 -6.93
CA ALA A 180 -3.64 -4.57 -5.58
C ALA A 180 -5.00 -4.73 -4.88
N VAL A 181 -4.98 -5.19 -3.63
CA VAL A 181 -6.18 -5.35 -2.81
C VAL A 181 -6.72 -3.96 -2.48
N PRO A 182 -8.01 -3.67 -2.74
CA PRO A 182 -8.59 -2.36 -2.49
C PRO A 182 -8.82 -2.14 -1.00
N ALA A 183 -9.00 -0.87 -0.61
CA ALA A 183 -9.47 -0.50 0.71
C ALA A 183 -10.79 -1.18 1.08
N ASN A 184 -10.88 -1.61 2.34
CA ASN A 184 -12.05 -2.28 2.88
C ASN A 184 -13.20 -1.29 3.07
N ALA A 185 -14.04 -1.13 2.04
CA ALA A 185 -15.23 -0.27 2.10
C ALA A 185 -16.36 -0.83 2.99
N GLY A 186 -16.15 -2.00 3.61
CA GLY A 186 -17.08 -2.64 4.52
C GLY A 186 -17.85 -3.81 3.91
N PRO A 187 -18.38 -4.70 4.78
CA PRO A 187 -18.89 -6.01 4.39
C PRO A 187 -20.15 -5.98 3.52
N ARG A 188 -20.91 -4.89 3.53
CA ARG A 188 -22.08 -4.72 2.64
C ARG A 188 -21.65 -4.57 1.17
N THR A 189 -20.55 -3.87 0.95
CA THR A 189 -20.06 -3.48 -0.38
C THR A 189 -19.18 -4.57 -0.98
N MET A 190 -18.31 -5.16 -0.16
CA MET A 190 -17.31 -6.13 -0.62
C MET A 190 -17.06 -7.26 0.36
N ASP A 191 -16.50 -8.33 -0.17
CA ASP A 191 -15.85 -9.41 0.56
C ASP A 191 -14.35 -9.18 0.57
N TYR A 192 -13.91 -8.38 1.54
CA TYR A 192 -12.51 -8.01 1.65
C TYR A 192 -11.61 -9.23 1.89
N GLU A 193 -12.06 -10.22 2.67
CA GLU A 193 -11.29 -11.44 2.93
C GLU A 193 -11.10 -12.26 1.64
N ALA A 194 -12.15 -12.41 0.82
CA ALA A 194 -12.02 -13.05 -0.49
C ALA A 194 -11.02 -12.32 -1.40
N LEU A 195 -11.06 -10.98 -1.41
CA LEU A 195 -10.13 -10.15 -2.19
C LEU A 195 -8.69 -10.23 -1.66
N PHE A 196 -8.50 -10.22 -0.35
CA PHE A 196 -7.20 -10.37 0.31
C PHE A 196 -6.55 -11.72 -0.03
N ASN A 197 -7.33 -12.79 0.08
CA ASN A 197 -6.88 -14.14 -0.27
C ASN A 197 -6.55 -14.25 -1.77
N ALA A 198 -7.40 -13.71 -2.65
CA ALA A 198 -7.17 -13.71 -4.09
C ALA A 198 -5.99 -12.80 -4.51
N GLY A 199 -5.72 -11.73 -3.76
CA GLY A 199 -4.63 -10.78 -3.99
C GLY A 199 -3.30 -11.20 -3.37
N THR A 200 -3.24 -12.34 -2.69
CA THR A 200 -2.01 -12.91 -2.15
C THR A 200 -1.45 -13.97 -3.10
N TYR A 201 -0.64 -13.54 -4.05
CA TYR A 201 -0.14 -14.38 -5.13
C TYR A 201 1.02 -15.26 -4.68
N SER A 202 0.94 -16.56 -4.96
CA SER A 202 2.07 -17.49 -4.84
C SER A 202 2.60 -17.79 -6.23
N VAL A 203 3.84 -17.42 -6.50
CA VAL A 203 4.45 -17.47 -7.83
C VAL A 203 5.59 -18.50 -7.87
N SER A 204 6.15 -18.75 -9.05
CA SER A 204 7.27 -19.69 -9.22
C SER A 204 8.44 -19.33 -8.29
N ASN A 205 9.22 -20.35 -7.88
CA ASN A 205 10.34 -20.22 -6.94
C ASN A 205 9.93 -19.83 -5.53
N GLU A 206 8.76 -20.29 -5.07
CA GLU A 206 8.37 -20.21 -3.66
C GLU A 206 8.19 -18.78 -3.10
N ILE A 207 8.17 -17.78 -3.98
CA ILE A 207 7.92 -16.36 -3.65
C ILE A 207 6.41 -16.15 -3.49
N ARG A 208 6.04 -15.33 -2.52
CA ARG A 208 4.69 -14.76 -2.42
C ARG A 208 4.79 -13.26 -2.57
N VAL A 209 3.84 -12.67 -3.28
CA VAL A 209 3.74 -11.21 -3.46
C VAL A 209 2.34 -10.74 -3.11
N PHE A 210 2.27 -9.56 -2.52
CA PHE A 210 1.05 -8.90 -2.09
C PHE A 210 1.26 -7.39 -2.21
N ALA A 211 0.20 -6.67 -2.59
CA ALA A 211 0.12 -5.22 -2.45
C ALA A 211 -1.34 -4.84 -2.22
N GLY A 212 -1.57 -3.85 -1.37
CA GLY A 212 -2.92 -3.38 -1.05
C GLY A 212 -2.96 -2.74 0.33
N THR A 213 -4.06 -2.09 0.63
CA THR A 213 -4.36 -1.58 1.97
C THR A 213 -4.60 -2.74 2.91
N VAL A 214 -4.01 -2.72 4.09
CA VAL A 214 -4.24 -3.68 5.18
C VAL A 214 -4.25 -2.89 6.49
N ASP A 215 -4.83 -3.47 7.55
CA ASP A 215 -4.72 -2.87 8.88
C ASP A 215 -3.24 -2.78 9.28
N ASP A 216 -2.85 -1.61 9.76
CA ASP A 216 -1.47 -1.34 10.16
C ASP A 216 -1.15 -2.13 11.45
N PRO A 217 -0.10 -2.97 11.47
CA PRO A 217 0.32 -3.65 12.69
C PRO A 217 0.87 -2.68 13.77
N PHE A 218 1.22 -1.46 13.39
CA PHE A 218 1.67 -0.41 14.29
C PHE A 218 0.57 0.64 14.49
N TRP A 219 -0.09 0.61 15.64
CA TRP A 219 -1.06 1.62 16.05
C TRP A 219 -0.59 2.38 17.29
N GLY A 220 -0.63 3.71 17.23
CA GLY A 220 -0.38 4.57 18.38
C GLY A 220 -1.31 5.76 18.42
N ASP A 221 -1.63 6.27 19.62
CA ASP A 221 -2.33 7.55 19.76
C ASP A 221 -1.34 8.69 19.44
N MET A 222 -1.24 8.99 18.16
CA MET A 222 -0.32 9.99 17.64
C MET A 222 -0.71 11.40 18.09
N GLY A 223 -2.00 11.62 18.34
CA GLY A 223 -2.49 12.83 18.99
C GLY A 223 -1.90 13.01 20.38
N ALA A 224 -1.85 11.94 21.20
CA ALA A 224 -1.21 11.99 22.51
C ALA A 224 0.32 12.13 22.43
N ILE A 225 0.98 11.38 21.53
CA ILE A 225 2.44 11.42 21.39
C ILE A 225 2.91 12.82 20.97
N PHE A 226 2.27 13.40 19.95
CA PHE A 226 2.65 14.71 19.41
C PHE A 226 2.00 15.90 20.13
N ASP A 227 0.99 15.67 20.99
CA ASP A 227 0.62 16.61 22.06
C ASP A 227 1.59 16.47 23.24
N THR A 228 2.89 16.55 22.96
CA THR A 228 3.97 16.51 23.96
C THR A 228 3.84 15.36 24.96
N LEU A 229 3.58 14.15 24.47
CA LEU A 229 3.41 12.94 25.29
C LEU A 229 2.23 13.02 26.29
N ASN A 230 1.14 13.71 25.92
CA ASN A 230 -0.09 13.82 26.70
C ASN A 230 -0.95 12.54 26.62
N PHE A 231 -0.41 11.44 27.11
CA PHE A 231 -1.08 10.15 27.15
C PHE A 231 -2.34 10.20 28.03
N ARG A 232 -3.47 9.75 27.48
CA ARG A 232 -4.76 9.71 28.17
C ARG A 232 -4.93 8.37 28.87
N ASN A 233 -5.61 8.38 30.02
CA ASN A 233 -5.85 7.15 30.77
C ASN A 233 -6.91 6.30 30.04
N GLY A 234 -6.59 5.05 29.69
CA GLY A 234 -7.51 4.11 29.02
C GLY A 234 -7.43 4.07 27.48
N THR A 235 -6.54 4.83 26.85
CA THR A 235 -6.26 4.71 25.40
C THR A 235 -4.99 3.88 25.19
N GLY A 236 -5.09 2.76 24.46
CA GLY A 236 -3.92 1.99 23.99
C GLY A 236 -3.63 0.67 24.70
N ILE A 237 -4.40 0.28 25.73
CA ILE A 237 -4.39 -1.10 26.24
C ILE A 237 -5.72 -1.73 25.85
N LEU A 238 -5.71 -2.61 24.85
CA LEU A 238 -6.86 -3.44 24.54
C LEU A 238 -7.26 -4.21 25.80
N SER A 239 -8.55 -4.27 26.11
CA SER A 239 -9.02 -5.24 27.10
C SER A 239 -8.69 -6.66 26.61
N PRO A 240 -8.55 -7.66 27.50
CA PRO A 240 -8.31 -9.03 27.08
C PRO A 240 -9.35 -9.58 26.07
N ALA A 241 -10.57 -9.04 26.06
CA ALA A 241 -11.59 -9.38 25.08
C ALA A 241 -11.37 -8.72 23.71
N GLN A 242 -10.88 -7.48 23.68
CA GLN A 242 -10.52 -6.78 22.44
C GLN A 242 -9.23 -7.35 21.84
N ASP A 243 -8.27 -7.70 22.68
CA ASP A 243 -7.01 -8.35 22.27
C ASP A 243 -7.23 -9.77 21.72
N ALA A 244 -8.30 -10.44 22.16
CA ALA A 244 -8.69 -11.78 21.70
C ALA A 244 -9.68 -11.78 20.51
N ALA A 245 -10.13 -10.61 20.03
CA ALA A 245 -11.08 -10.55 18.93
C ALA A 245 -10.36 -10.79 17.59
N ASN A 246 -10.87 -11.71 16.78
CA ASN A 246 -10.32 -12.00 15.44
C ASN A 246 -10.61 -10.88 14.41
N GLN A 247 -11.38 -9.86 14.79
CA GLN A 247 -11.77 -8.72 13.97
C GLN A 247 -11.93 -7.50 14.89
N ASN A 248 -11.50 -6.34 14.40
CA ASN A 248 -11.71 -5.04 15.05
C ASN A 248 -13.19 -4.66 15.10
#